data_AF-A0AA87LPL8-F1
#
_entry.id   AF-A0AA87LPL8-F1
#
_cell.length_a   1.000
_cell.length_b   1.000
_cell.length_c   1.000
_cell.angle_alpha   90.00
_cell.angle_beta   90.00
_cell.angle_gamma   90.00
#
_symmetry.space_group_name_H-M   'P 1'
#
loop_
_entity.id
_entity.type
_entity.pdbx_description
1 polymer ?
#
loop_
_entity_poly.entity_id
_entity_poly.type
_entity_poly.pdbx_seq_one_letter_code
_entity_poly.pdbx_strand_id
1 'polypeptide(L)'
;MIFDSESVFEDNVITVLKQHGWKDGVLRYPTEQDLLDNWKGILYRNNNDIDRLGKYPLTDGEMAQIIEQIETLRTPLALNSFVNGRTVSITRDNKEDVAHFGKEISLYIYDRKEIAGGKSTYQIAQQPVYPAKNKMLNSRRGDLVLLINGMPLIHIELKKSGIPVSQATNQIEKYTHEGVFTGLFRLVQIFVAMNPDDAVYFANPGVDKFNPSYYFHWADYNNEPICGGQNPGKDEWKL
;
A
#
# COMPACT_ATOMS: atom_id res chain seq x y z
N MET A 1 9.24 22.32 -11.87
CA MET A 1 9.73 22.94 -10.62
C MET A 1 10.98 22.16 -10.23
N ILE A 2 12.09 22.82 -9.88
CA ILE A 2 13.33 22.10 -9.51
C ILE A 2 13.27 21.76 -8.03
N PHE A 3 13.48 20.48 -7.69
CA PHE A 3 13.56 20.00 -6.32
C PHE A 3 14.96 19.49 -6.05
N ASP A 4 15.73 20.27 -5.28
CA ASP A 4 17.12 19.94 -4.92
C ASP A 4 17.22 18.85 -3.84
N SER A 5 16.11 18.60 -3.12
CA SER A 5 15.98 17.55 -2.11
C SER A 5 14.75 16.67 -2.37
N GLU A 6 14.96 15.36 -2.26
CA GLU A 6 13.92 14.33 -2.32
C GLU A 6 12.90 14.50 -1.18
N SER A 7 13.34 14.96 0.01
CA SER A 7 12.43 15.24 1.13
C SER A 7 11.44 16.37 0.84
N VAL A 8 11.89 17.42 0.14
CA VAL A 8 11.02 18.54 -0.25
C VAL A 8 10.02 18.07 -1.31
N PHE A 9 10.46 17.23 -2.24
CA PHE A 9 9.55 16.63 -3.22
C PHE A 9 8.51 15.73 -2.54
N GLU A 10 8.93 14.85 -1.62
CA GLU A 10 8.05 13.99 -0.82
C GLU A 10 6.98 14.79 -0.07
N ASP A 11 7.35 15.87 0.64
CA ASP A 11 6.41 16.72 1.36
C ASP A 11 5.39 17.39 0.42
N ASN A 12 5.80 17.76 -0.80
CA ASN A 12 4.89 18.29 -1.81
C ASN A 12 3.93 17.21 -2.35
N VAL A 13 4.43 16.00 -2.61
CA VAL A 13 3.58 14.87 -3.02
C VAL A 13 2.53 14.57 -1.95
N ILE A 14 2.94 14.49 -0.66
CA ILE A 14 2.01 14.30 0.47
C ILE A 14 0.96 15.42 0.49
N THR A 15 1.37 16.67 0.30
CA THR A 15 0.46 17.82 0.30
C THR A 15 -0.59 17.69 -0.80
N VAL A 16 -0.19 17.35 -2.02
CA VAL A 16 -1.09 17.14 -3.16
C VAL A 16 -2.01 15.94 -2.92
N LEU A 17 -1.49 14.81 -2.41
CA LEU A 17 -2.30 13.63 -2.10
C LEU A 17 -3.41 13.95 -1.09
N LYS A 18 -3.12 14.73 -0.04
CA LYS A 18 -4.11 15.15 0.95
C LYS A 18 -5.23 16.01 0.35
N GLN A 19 -4.89 16.87 -0.61
CA GLN A 19 -5.88 17.66 -1.36
C GLN A 19 -6.77 16.79 -2.27
N HIS A 20 -6.27 15.61 -2.67
CA HIS A 20 -6.95 14.68 -3.57
C HIS A 20 -7.51 13.44 -2.86
N GLY A 21 -7.86 13.56 -1.58
CA GLY A 21 -8.67 12.57 -0.86
C GLY A 21 -7.90 11.67 0.12
N TRP A 22 -6.57 11.68 0.12
CA TRP A 22 -5.75 10.98 1.12
C TRP A 22 -5.65 11.77 2.42
N LYS A 23 -6.79 12.02 3.05
CA LYS A 23 -6.97 13.02 4.13
C LYS A 23 -7.01 12.42 5.53
N ASP A 24 -7.12 11.10 5.67
CA ASP A 24 -7.45 10.45 6.94
C ASP A 24 -6.22 10.17 7.83
N GLY A 25 -5.09 10.81 7.54
CA GLY A 25 -3.90 10.82 8.37
C GLY A 25 -2.62 10.45 7.63
N VAL A 26 -1.49 10.83 8.24
CA VAL A 26 -0.14 10.45 7.79
C VAL A 26 0.56 9.72 8.93
N LEU A 27 0.86 8.44 8.73
CA LEU A 27 1.66 7.61 9.63
C LEU A 27 3.13 7.83 9.27
N ARG A 28 3.92 8.43 10.17
CA ARG A 28 5.33 8.77 9.89
C ARG A 28 6.26 7.72 10.47
N TYR A 29 7.13 7.19 9.62
CA TYR A 29 8.09 6.13 9.96
C TYR A 29 7.46 4.86 10.57
N PRO A 30 6.27 4.40 10.10
CA PRO A 30 5.61 3.27 10.74
C PRO A 30 6.39 1.98 10.50
N THR A 31 6.47 1.16 11.55
CA THR A 31 6.83 -0.26 11.41
C THR A 31 5.65 -1.05 10.84
N GLU A 32 5.88 -2.30 10.43
CA GLU A 32 4.79 -3.20 10.04
C GLU A 32 3.78 -3.39 11.18
N GLN A 33 4.25 -3.46 12.43
CA GLN A 33 3.36 -3.57 13.59
C GLN A 33 2.46 -2.34 13.75
N ASP A 34 2.99 -1.13 13.57
CA ASP A 34 2.19 0.10 13.63
C ASP A 34 1.10 0.11 12.54
N LEU A 35 1.41 -0.40 11.35
CA LEU A 35 0.43 -0.53 10.27
C LEU A 35 -0.63 -1.59 10.58
N LEU A 36 -0.24 -2.72 11.18
CA LEU A 36 -1.16 -3.76 11.64
C LEU A 36 -2.10 -3.23 12.72
N ASP A 37 -1.59 -2.46 13.69
CA ASP A 37 -2.40 -1.86 14.75
C ASP A 37 -3.37 -0.81 14.19
N ASN A 38 -2.92 -0.01 13.23
CA ASN A 38 -3.79 0.91 12.49
C ASN A 38 -4.91 0.15 11.75
N TRP A 39 -4.57 -0.93 11.05
CA TRP A 39 -5.56 -1.74 10.33
C TRP A 39 -6.54 -2.42 11.27
N LYS A 40 -6.05 -3.01 12.37
CA LYS A 40 -6.84 -3.59 13.47
C LYS A 40 -7.87 -2.59 14.01
N GLY A 41 -7.46 -1.34 14.21
CA GLY A 41 -8.37 -0.26 14.62
C GLY A 41 -9.45 0.07 13.59
N ILE A 42 -9.10 0.08 12.30
CA ILE A 42 -10.07 0.29 11.20
C ILE A 42 -11.05 -0.87 11.11
N LEU A 43 -10.56 -2.11 11.17
CA LEU A 43 -11.39 -3.31 11.16
C LEU A 43 -12.38 -3.29 12.32
N TYR A 44 -11.93 -2.91 13.53
CA TYR A 44 -12.82 -2.77 14.67
C TYR A 44 -13.91 -1.73 14.41
N ARG A 45 -13.55 -0.50 14.01
CA ARG A 45 -14.54 0.56 13.73
C ARG A 45 -15.56 0.16 12.67
N ASN A 46 -15.14 -0.63 11.67
CA ASN A 46 -16.00 -1.05 10.58
C ASN A 46 -16.87 -2.27 10.92
N ASN A 47 -16.57 -3.00 12.00
CA ASN A 47 -17.19 -4.28 12.34
C ASN A 47 -17.60 -4.39 13.82
N ASN A 48 -17.81 -3.29 14.52
CA ASN A 48 -18.22 -3.26 15.93
C ASN A 48 -19.71 -3.51 16.16
N ASP A 49 -20.45 -3.95 15.14
CA ASP A 49 -21.82 -4.43 15.28
C ASP A 49 -21.86 -5.65 16.21
N ILE A 50 -22.99 -5.82 16.93
CA ILE A 50 -23.12 -6.84 17.97
C ILE A 50 -22.95 -8.28 17.45
N ASP A 51 -23.29 -8.54 16.18
CA ASP A 51 -23.16 -9.85 15.53
C ASP A 51 -21.73 -10.13 14.99
N ARG A 52 -20.80 -9.20 15.20
CA ARG A 52 -19.39 -9.30 14.76
C ARG A 52 -18.45 -9.11 15.95
N LEU A 53 -17.82 -7.93 16.07
CA LEU A 53 -16.86 -7.65 17.14
C LEU A 53 -17.53 -7.09 18.39
N GLY A 54 -18.73 -6.49 18.26
CA GLY A 54 -19.39 -5.79 19.35
C GLY A 54 -18.43 -4.80 20.03
N LYS A 55 -18.23 -4.98 21.34
CA LYS A 55 -17.33 -4.17 22.16
C LYS A 55 -15.91 -4.74 22.31
N TYR A 56 -15.60 -5.84 21.63
CA TYR A 56 -14.37 -6.59 21.80
C TYR A 56 -13.50 -6.48 20.54
N PRO A 57 -12.49 -5.61 20.53
CA PRO A 57 -11.54 -5.51 19.42
C PRO A 57 -10.89 -6.85 19.09
N LEU A 58 -10.30 -6.92 17.91
CA LEU A 58 -9.53 -8.09 17.50
C LEU A 58 -8.39 -8.35 18.49
N THR A 59 -8.05 -9.62 18.70
CA THR A 59 -6.81 -10.01 19.39
C THR A 59 -5.66 -10.08 18.40
N ASP A 60 -4.45 -10.29 18.91
CA ASP A 60 -3.28 -10.51 18.05
C ASP A 60 -3.33 -11.88 17.35
N GLY A 61 -3.95 -12.89 17.98
CA GLY A 61 -4.19 -14.19 17.38
C GLY A 61 -5.19 -14.12 16.22
N GLU A 62 -6.26 -13.34 16.36
CA GLU A 62 -7.24 -13.09 15.30
C GLU A 62 -6.64 -12.27 14.14
N MET A 63 -5.79 -11.27 14.44
CA MET A 63 -5.03 -10.59 13.39
C MET A 63 -4.05 -11.53 12.69
N ALA A 64 -3.38 -12.42 13.42
CA ALA A 64 -2.49 -13.42 12.83
C ALA A 64 -3.22 -14.36 11.86
N GLN A 65 -4.47 -14.76 12.15
CA GLN A 65 -5.30 -15.53 11.21
C GLN A 65 -5.52 -14.81 9.87
N ILE A 66 -5.70 -13.49 9.89
CA ILE A 66 -5.87 -12.68 8.67
C ILE A 66 -4.55 -12.63 7.89
N ILE A 67 -3.44 -12.42 8.57
CA ILE A 67 -2.11 -12.37 7.94
C ILE A 67 -1.72 -13.73 7.36
N GLU A 68 -1.98 -14.82 8.07
CA GLU A 68 -1.74 -16.18 7.57
C GLU A 68 -2.54 -16.44 6.29
N GLN A 69 -3.82 -16.04 6.24
CA GLN A 69 -4.61 -16.10 5.02
C GLN A 69 -3.94 -15.35 3.88
N ILE A 70 -3.47 -14.11 4.10
CA ILE A 70 -2.75 -13.32 3.08
C ILE A 70 -1.45 -13.99 2.63
N GLU A 71 -0.69 -14.58 3.55
CA GLU A 71 0.56 -15.26 3.26
C GLU A 71 0.36 -16.53 2.42
N THR A 72 -0.76 -17.22 2.58
CA THR A 72 -1.10 -18.39 1.74
C THR A 72 -1.46 -17.99 0.30
N LEU A 73 -1.84 -16.74 0.04
CA LEU A 73 -2.14 -16.24 -1.30
C LEU A 73 -0.84 -15.96 -2.06
N ARG A 74 -0.51 -16.86 -3.00
CA ARG A 74 0.81 -16.85 -3.68
C ARG A 74 0.89 -15.92 -4.91
N THR A 75 -0.25 -15.48 -5.45
CA THR A 75 -0.28 -14.72 -6.71
C THR A 75 -0.90 -13.33 -6.51
N PRO A 76 -0.46 -12.31 -7.28
CA PRO A 76 -1.10 -11.00 -7.27
C PRO A 76 -2.61 -11.07 -7.56
N LEU A 77 -3.04 -11.98 -8.44
CA LEU A 77 -4.46 -12.19 -8.74
C LEU A 77 -5.25 -12.69 -7.51
N ALA A 78 -4.69 -13.61 -6.73
CA ALA A 78 -5.32 -14.12 -5.52
C ALA A 78 -5.40 -13.03 -4.43
N LEU A 79 -4.32 -12.27 -4.25
CA LEU A 79 -4.28 -11.11 -3.35
C LEU A 79 -5.30 -10.04 -3.76
N ASN A 80 -5.40 -9.75 -5.06
CA ASN A 80 -6.41 -8.85 -5.60
C ASN A 80 -7.82 -9.37 -5.32
N SER A 81 -8.04 -10.69 -5.46
CA SER A 81 -9.34 -11.31 -5.18
C SER A 81 -9.70 -11.21 -3.69
N PHE A 82 -8.72 -11.34 -2.79
CA PHE A 82 -8.90 -11.11 -1.36
C PHE A 82 -9.31 -9.67 -1.07
N VAL A 83 -8.52 -8.68 -1.52
CA VAL A 83 -8.82 -7.25 -1.31
C VAL A 83 -10.21 -6.89 -1.80
N ASN A 84 -10.65 -7.49 -2.91
CA ASN A 84 -11.93 -7.20 -3.54
C ASN A 84 -13.07 -8.15 -3.13
N GLY A 85 -12.78 -9.17 -2.32
CA GLY A 85 -13.75 -10.15 -1.80
C GLY A 85 -14.68 -9.61 -0.73
N ARG A 86 -14.48 -8.34 -0.34
CA ARG A 86 -15.21 -7.56 0.65
C ARG A 86 -15.09 -7.97 2.11
N THR A 87 -14.97 -9.25 2.38
CA THR A 87 -14.92 -9.78 3.74
C THR A 87 -13.80 -10.79 3.95
N VAL A 88 -13.32 -10.92 5.18
CA VAL A 88 -12.41 -11.97 5.64
C VAL A 88 -13.03 -12.71 6.82
N SER A 89 -12.92 -14.04 6.83
CA SER A 89 -13.39 -14.87 7.96
C SER A 89 -12.28 -15.07 8.99
N ILE A 90 -12.64 -15.02 10.27
CA ILE A 90 -11.77 -15.37 11.40
C ILE A 90 -12.54 -16.19 12.43
N THR A 91 -11.85 -17.02 13.20
CA THR A 91 -12.40 -17.64 14.41
C THR A 91 -12.07 -16.78 15.63
N ARG A 92 -13.08 -16.41 16.41
CA ARG A 92 -12.91 -15.56 17.58
C ARG A 92 -12.17 -16.28 18.71
N ASP A 93 -11.16 -15.66 19.28
CA ASP A 93 -10.35 -16.20 20.38
C ASP A 93 -10.35 -15.32 21.65
N ASN A 94 -11.06 -14.19 21.63
CA ASN A 94 -11.21 -13.35 22.81
C ASN A 94 -12.17 -13.99 23.84
N LYS A 95 -11.62 -14.46 24.97
CA LYS A 95 -12.38 -15.13 26.04
C LYS A 95 -13.45 -14.25 26.70
N GLU A 96 -13.33 -12.92 26.60
CA GLU A 96 -14.33 -12.01 27.15
C GLU A 96 -15.58 -11.90 26.26
N ASP A 97 -15.45 -12.23 24.96
CA ASP A 97 -16.54 -12.29 23.98
C ASP A 97 -17.26 -13.63 24.06
N VAL A 98 -17.89 -13.92 25.21
CA VAL A 98 -18.53 -15.21 25.50
C VAL A 98 -19.54 -15.64 24.43
N ALA A 99 -20.20 -14.67 23.77
CA ALA A 99 -21.19 -14.94 22.74
C ALA A 99 -20.57 -15.49 21.44
N HIS A 100 -19.37 -15.05 21.07
CA HIS A 100 -18.70 -15.43 19.82
C HIS A 100 -17.44 -16.27 20.01
N PHE A 101 -16.94 -16.45 21.23
CA PHE A 101 -15.73 -17.23 21.50
C PHE A 101 -15.77 -18.62 20.84
N GLY A 102 -14.75 -18.93 20.03
CA GLY A 102 -14.63 -20.16 19.26
C GLY A 102 -15.52 -20.23 18.00
N LYS A 103 -16.28 -19.18 17.67
CA LYS A 103 -17.13 -19.12 16.47
C LYS A 103 -16.44 -18.36 15.35
N GLU A 104 -16.75 -18.76 14.12
CA GLU A 104 -16.35 -18.02 12.93
C GLU A 104 -17.23 -16.78 12.76
N ILE A 105 -16.61 -15.63 12.49
CA ILE A 105 -17.28 -14.41 12.06
C ILE A 105 -16.66 -13.89 10.77
N SER A 106 -17.43 -13.12 10.02
CA SER A 106 -16.99 -12.47 8.77
C SER A 106 -16.83 -10.97 8.99
N LEU A 107 -15.61 -10.47 8.80
CA LEU A 107 -15.24 -9.06 8.94
C LEU A 107 -15.24 -8.38 7.58
N TYR A 108 -15.91 -7.25 7.48
CA TYR A 108 -15.83 -6.35 6.33
C TYR A 108 -14.46 -5.66 6.27
N ILE A 109 -13.80 -5.78 5.13
CA ILE A 109 -12.48 -5.18 4.85
C ILE A 109 -12.54 -4.05 3.82
N TYR A 110 -13.43 -4.16 2.81
CA TYR A 110 -13.48 -3.21 1.69
C TYR A 110 -14.76 -3.38 0.83
N ASP A 111 -15.27 -2.34 0.19
CA ASP A 111 -16.20 -2.48 -0.94
C ASP A 111 -15.84 -1.48 -2.02
N ARG A 112 -15.66 -1.98 -3.25
CA ARG A 112 -15.44 -1.15 -4.44
C ARG A 112 -16.57 -0.15 -4.67
N LYS A 113 -17.79 -0.45 -4.18
CA LYS A 113 -18.94 0.47 -4.28
C LYS A 113 -18.85 1.66 -3.33
N GLU A 114 -17.98 1.60 -2.32
CA GLU A 114 -17.72 2.68 -1.35
C GLU A 114 -16.42 3.43 -1.68
N ILE A 115 -15.93 3.38 -2.92
CA ILE A 115 -14.81 4.22 -3.34
C ILE A 115 -15.26 5.69 -3.35
N ALA A 116 -14.49 6.56 -2.71
CA ALA A 116 -14.76 8.00 -2.58
C ALA A 116 -16.07 8.36 -1.83
N GLY A 117 -16.63 7.43 -1.07
CA GLY A 117 -17.79 7.61 -0.18
C GLY A 117 -17.84 6.54 0.91
N GLY A 118 -18.87 6.52 1.76
CA GLY A 118 -19.07 5.44 2.74
C GLY A 118 -18.02 5.35 3.87
N LYS A 119 -17.67 4.13 4.30
CA LYS A 119 -16.80 3.86 5.48
C LYS A 119 -15.31 3.76 5.12
N SER A 120 -14.94 4.10 3.88
CA SER A 120 -13.56 3.95 3.39
C SER A 120 -12.61 4.97 4.03
N THR A 121 -11.43 4.52 4.44
CA THR A 121 -10.36 5.32 5.06
C THR A 121 -9.15 5.37 4.13
N TYR A 122 -8.63 6.57 3.84
CA TYR A 122 -7.51 6.83 2.94
C TYR A 122 -6.36 7.51 3.69
N GLN A 123 -5.30 6.75 3.99
CA GLN A 123 -4.15 7.20 4.77
C GLN A 123 -2.85 7.10 3.98
N ILE A 124 -1.84 7.86 4.41
CA ILE A 124 -0.49 7.82 3.84
C ILE A 124 0.46 7.27 4.90
N ALA A 125 1.24 6.26 4.58
CA ALA A 125 2.42 5.87 5.35
C ALA A 125 3.65 6.52 4.71
N GLN A 126 4.26 7.45 5.45
CA GLN A 126 5.49 8.12 5.05
C GLN A 126 6.69 7.39 5.66
N GLN A 127 7.64 7.05 4.80
CA GLN A 127 8.88 6.37 5.11
C GLN A 127 8.72 5.11 5.97
N PRO A 128 7.85 4.16 5.57
CA PRO A 128 7.63 2.93 6.33
C PRO A 128 8.94 2.15 6.47
N VAL A 129 9.15 1.60 7.67
CA VAL A 129 10.37 0.87 8.02
C VAL A 129 10.17 -0.60 7.69
N TYR A 130 11.00 -1.09 6.76
CA TYR A 130 11.02 -2.51 6.40
C TYR A 130 12.11 -3.23 7.22
N PRO A 131 11.74 -4.24 8.01
CA PRO A 131 12.71 -4.99 8.79
C PRO A 131 13.69 -5.70 7.86
N ALA A 132 14.97 -5.64 8.18
CA ALA A 132 15.97 -6.37 7.42
C ALA A 132 15.78 -7.88 7.63
N LYS A 133 15.95 -8.68 6.56
CA LYS A 133 15.90 -10.15 6.64
C LYS A 133 16.86 -10.76 7.68
N ASN A 134 17.93 -10.04 8.03
CA ASN A 134 18.88 -10.45 9.05
C ASN A 134 19.29 -9.24 9.90
N LYS A 135 19.49 -9.43 11.21
CA LYS A 135 19.90 -8.40 12.17
C LYS A 135 21.25 -7.73 11.82
N MET A 136 22.05 -8.34 10.95
CA MET A 136 23.31 -7.77 10.46
C MET A 136 23.14 -6.81 9.26
N LEU A 137 21.95 -6.75 8.66
CA LEU A 137 21.65 -5.84 7.56
C LEU A 137 20.88 -4.63 8.10
N ASN A 138 21.12 -3.47 7.51
CA ASN A 138 20.39 -2.25 7.86
C ASN A 138 18.94 -2.36 7.38
N SER A 139 17.98 -1.97 8.23
CA SER A 139 16.59 -1.80 7.85
C SER A 139 16.46 -0.86 6.65
N ARG A 140 15.47 -1.12 5.80
CA ARG A 140 15.15 -0.24 4.66
C ARG A 140 14.03 0.71 5.05
N ARG A 141 13.94 1.80 4.29
CA ARG A 141 12.78 2.70 4.29
C ARG A 141 12.34 2.84 2.85
N GLY A 142 11.05 2.71 2.60
CA GLY A 142 10.47 3.21 1.35
C GLY A 142 10.22 4.71 1.47
N ASP A 143 9.65 5.32 0.44
CA ASP A 143 9.27 6.73 0.49
C ASP A 143 7.81 6.87 0.94
N LEU A 144 6.84 6.45 0.12
CA LEU A 144 5.43 6.54 0.47
C LEU A 144 4.68 5.23 0.19
N VAL A 145 3.72 4.90 1.05
CA VAL A 145 2.75 3.84 0.80
C VAL A 145 1.35 4.39 1.05
N LEU A 146 0.45 4.21 0.09
CA LEU A 146 -0.93 4.64 0.21
C LEU A 146 -1.79 3.48 0.75
N LEU A 147 -2.50 3.76 1.85
CA LEU A 147 -3.27 2.78 2.61
C LEU A 147 -4.79 2.97 2.40
N ILE A 148 -5.46 1.97 1.84
CA ILE A 148 -6.92 1.97 1.71
C ILE A 148 -7.48 1.02 2.76
N ASN A 149 -8.30 1.55 3.66
CA ASN A 149 -8.80 0.84 4.86
C ASN A 149 -7.67 0.21 5.68
N GLY A 150 -6.52 0.87 5.76
CA GLY A 150 -5.34 0.39 6.47
C GLY A 150 -4.49 -0.63 5.69
N MET A 151 -4.95 -1.14 4.55
CA MET A 151 -4.19 -2.05 3.71
C MET A 151 -3.20 -1.31 2.80
N PRO A 152 -1.91 -1.67 2.75
CA PRO A 152 -0.94 -1.06 1.85
C PRO A 152 -1.13 -1.55 0.42
N LEU A 153 -1.79 -0.75 -0.43
CA LEU A 153 -2.15 -1.17 -1.79
C LEU A 153 -1.29 -0.52 -2.87
N ILE A 154 -0.73 0.67 -2.62
CA ILE A 154 0.08 1.40 -3.59
C ILE A 154 1.40 1.79 -2.92
N HIS A 155 2.52 1.36 -3.48
CA HIS A 155 3.85 1.77 -3.04
C HIS A 155 4.43 2.77 -4.04
N ILE A 156 4.95 3.89 -3.54
CA ILE A 156 5.50 4.96 -4.35
C ILE A 156 6.96 5.15 -3.95
N GLU A 157 7.84 5.07 -4.93
CA GLU A 157 9.25 5.42 -4.82
C GLU A 157 9.49 6.73 -5.58
N LEU A 158 10.10 7.69 -4.89
CA LEU A 158 10.37 9.03 -5.39
C LEU A 158 11.85 9.13 -5.78
N LYS A 159 12.19 10.12 -6.60
CA LYS A 159 13.56 10.63 -6.77
C LYS A 159 13.52 12.14 -6.91
N LYS A 160 14.61 12.82 -6.56
CA LYS A 160 14.76 14.27 -6.77
C LYS A 160 14.94 14.63 -8.25
N SER A 161 14.88 15.92 -8.57
CA SER A 161 15.10 16.43 -9.93
C SER A 161 16.45 15.99 -10.51
N GLY A 162 16.47 15.69 -11.81
CA GLY A 162 17.67 15.28 -12.54
C GLY A 162 18.11 13.82 -12.32
N ILE A 163 17.41 13.07 -11.47
CA ILE A 163 17.63 11.62 -11.33
C ILE A 163 16.58 10.87 -12.18
N PRO A 164 16.99 9.96 -13.09
CA PRO A 164 16.05 9.21 -13.92
C PRO A 164 15.06 8.36 -13.11
N VAL A 165 13.82 8.26 -13.59
CA VAL A 165 12.77 7.41 -12.99
C VAL A 165 13.18 5.93 -12.96
N SER A 166 14.03 5.50 -13.89
CA SER A 166 14.59 4.14 -13.90
C SER A 166 15.36 3.78 -12.61
N GLN A 167 15.90 4.76 -11.88
CA GLN A 167 16.51 4.51 -10.57
C GLN A 167 15.46 4.14 -9.51
N ALA A 168 14.28 4.77 -9.55
CA ALA A 168 13.16 4.40 -8.67
C ALA A 168 12.60 3.00 -9.02
N THR A 169 12.44 2.69 -10.31
CA THR A 169 11.98 1.34 -10.71
C THR A 169 12.97 0.26 -10.27
N ASN A 170 14.27 0.47 -10.48
CA ASN A 170 15.32 -0.45 -10.03
C ASN A 170 15.32 -0.63 -8.50
N GLN A 171 15.00 0.42 -7.74
CA GLN A 171 14.91 0.37 -6.28
C GLN A 171 13.71 -0.49 -5.82
N ILE A 172 12.56 -0.39 -6.50
CA ILE A 172 11.38 -1.24 -6.27
C ILE A 172 11.68 -2.71 -6.60
N GLU A 173 12.34 -2.97 -7.73
CA GLU A 173 12.76 -4.33 -8.13
C GLU A 173 13.69 -4.95 -7.07
N LYS A 174 14.65 -4.15 -6.59
CA LYS A 174 15.57 -4.55 -5.52
C LYS A 174 14.83 -4.87 -4.23
N TYR A 175 13.86 -4.05 -3.80
CA TYR A 175 13.05 -4.36 -2.61
C TYR A 175 12.28 -5.67 -2.75
N THR A 176 11.73 -5.93 -3.94
CA THR A 176 11.05 -7.21 -4.22
C THR A 176 12.00 -8.40 -4.12
N HIS A 177 13.18 -8.32 -4.75
CA HIS A 177 14.19 -9.36 -4.66
C HIS A 177 14.74 -9.56 -3.23
N GLU A 178 14.89 -8.47 -2.48
CA GLU A 178 15.28 -8.49 -1.07
C GLU A 178 14.15 -9.04 -0.16
N GLY A 179 12.94 -9.24 -0.69
CA GLY A 179 11.79 -9.78 0.04
C GLY A 179 11.18 -8.81 1.03
N VAL A 180 11.14 -7.53 0.69
CA VAL A 180 10.49 -6.46 1.48
C VAL A 180 8.97 -6.62 1.47
N PHE A 181 8.39 -7.03 0.33
CA PHE A 181 6.93 -7.18 0.16
C PHE A 181 6.42 -8.54 0.70
N THR A 182 6.69 -8.80 1.99
CA THR A 182 6.18 -9.95 2.76
C THR A 182 5.19 -9.49 3.83
N GLY A 183 4.59 -10.42 4.58
CA GLY A 183 3.60 -10.10 5.61
C GLY A 183 2.46 -9.22 5.06
N LEU A 184 2.19 -8.11 5.74
CA LEU A 184 1.19 -7.12 5.35
C LEU A 184 1.48 -6.48 3.99
N PHE A 185 2.76 -6.25 3.66
CA PHE A 185 3.16 -5.60 2.40
C PHE A 185 2.97 -6.48 1.17
N ARG A 186 2.60 -7.76 1.31
CA ARG A 186 2.12 -8.58 0.19
C ARG A 186 0.88 -7.98 -0.49
N LEU A 187 0.11 -7.18 0.23
CA LEU A 187 -1.11 -6.54 -0.29
C LEU A 187 -0.84 -5.45 -1.34
N VAL A 188 0.42 -5.03 -1.55
CA VAL A 188 0.75 -4.02 -2.58
C VAL A 188 0.35 -4.53 -3.96
N GLN A 189 -0.51 -3.78 -4.63
CA GLN A 189 -1.05 -4.10 -5.96
C GLN A 189 -0.35 -3.32 -7.07
N ILE A 190 -0.04 -2.05 -6.80
CA ILE A 190 0.50 -1.10 -7.77
C ILE A 190 1.77 -0.49 -7.21
N PHE A 191 2.78 -0.41 -8.07
CA PHE A 191 3.98 0.36 -7.85
C PHE A 191 3.93 1.64 -8.66
N VAL A 192 4.44 2.73 -8.09
CA VAL A 192 4.63 4.01 -8.77
C VAL A 192 6.07 4.42 -8.55
N ALA A 193 6.76 4.76 -9.64
CA ALA A 193 8.10 5.32 -9.61
C ALA A 193 8.01 6.72 -10.23
N MET A 194 8.48 7.74 -9.52
CA MET A 194 8.38 9.11 -10.02
C MET A 194 9.52 10.01 -9.59
N ASN A 195 9.79 11.02 -10.41
CA ASN A 195 10.52 12.22 -10.05
C ASN A 195 9.63 13.43 -10.38
N PRO A 196 10.09 14.68 -10.23
CA PRO A 196 9.28 15.86 -10.51
C PRO A 196 8.85 16.03 -11.97
N ASP A 197 9.56 15.41 -12.91
CA ASP A 197 9.39 15.61 -14.35
C ASP A 197 8.64 14.44 -15.01
N ASP A 198 8.72 13.23 -14.46
CA ASP A 198 8.20 11.99 -15.03
C ASP A 198 7.72 11.00 -13.95
N ALA A 199 6.73 10.17 -14.31
CA ALA A 199 6.15 9.14 -13.46
C ALA A 199 5.67 7.94 -14.26
N VAL A 200 5.98 6.74 -13.78
CA VAL A 200 5.47 5.47 -14.30
C VAL A 200 4.77 4.67 -13.21
N TYR A 201 3.81 3.84 -13.61
CA TYR A 201 3.20 2.85 -12.75
C TYR A 201 3.17 1.48 -13.40
N PHE A 202 3.14 0.46 -12.55
CA PHE A 202 3.12 -0.93 -12.97
C PHE A 202 2.50 -1.81 -11.89
N ALA A 203 1.91 -2.92 -12.32
CA ALA A 203 1.35 -3.90 -11.40
C ALA A 203 2.44 -4.67 -10.68
N ASN A 204 2.17 -5.11 -9.45
CA ASN A 204 3.02 -6.05 -8.74
C ASN A 204 3.02 -7.42 -9.45
N PRO A 205 4.17 -7.89 -9.97
CA PRO A 205 4.25 -9.18 -10.68
C PRO A 205 4.27 -10.38 -9.72
N GLY A 206 4.34 -10.16 -8.40
CA GLY A 206 4.44 -11.23 -7.41
C GLY A 206 5.79 -11.92 -7.46
N VAL A 207 5.80 -13.22 -7.81
CA VAL A 207 7.05 -14.00 -7.93
C VAL A 207 7.68 -13.91 -9.31
N ASP A 208 6.95 -13.37 -10.29
CA ASP A 208 7.45 -13.19 -11.64
C ASP A 208 8.43 -12.01 -11.73
N LYS A 209 9.20 -11.97 -12.80
CA LYS A 209 10.14 -10.88 -13.05
C LYS A 209 9.40 -9.63 -13.50
N PHE A 210 9.92 -8.48 -13.07
CA PHE A 210 9.53 -7.21 -13.64
C PHE A 210 9.89 -7.15 -15.13
N ASN A 211 8.99 -6.57 -15.91
CA ASN A 211 9.19 -6.33 -17.33
C ASN A 211 8.87 -4.86 -17.62
N PRO A 212 9.88 -4.04 -17.94
CA PRO A 212 9.71 -2.61 -18.24
C PRO A 212 8.72 -2.32 -19.37
N SER A 213 8.43 -3.29 -20.24
CA SER A 213 7.39 -3.15 -21.29
C SER A 213 5.97 -2.95 -20.72
N TYR A 214 5.76 -3.25 -19.43
CA TYR A 214 4.50 -3.05 -18.72
C TYR A 214 4.57 -1.88 -17.73
N TYR A 215 5.54 -0.97 -17.90
CA TYR A 215 5.62 0.27 -17.14
C TYR A 215 4.93 1.36 -17.95
N PHE A 216 3.84 1.88 -17.40
CA PHE A 216 2.96 2.79 -18.11
C PHE A 216 3.07 4.20 -17.53
N HIS A 217 3.03 5.20 -18.40
CA HIS A 217 2.77 6.57 -18.00
C HIS A 217 1.26 6.79 -17.90
N TRP A 218 0.82 7.68 -17.02
CA TRP A 218 -0.53 8.24 -17.16
C TRP A 218 -0.58 9.08 -18.43
N ALA A 219 -1.72 9.06 -19.11
CA ALA A 219 -1.94 9.84 -20.31
C ALA A 219 -3.31 10.54 -20.26
N ASP A 220 -3.42 11.64 -21.00
CA ASP A 220 -4.67 12.34 -21.22
C ASP A 220 -5.56 11.58 -22.23
N TYR A 221 -6.74 12.16 -22.53
CA TYR A 221 -7.68 11.56 -23.48
C TYR A 221 -7.11 11.36 -24.89
N ASN A 222 -6.08 12.12 -25.28
CA ASN A 222 -5.43 12.04 -26.59
C ASN A 222 -4.26 11.05 -26.61
N ASN A 223 -4.03 10.32 -25.51
CA ASN A 223 -2.86 9.48 -25.27
C ASN A 223 -1.55 10.27 -25.16
N GLU A 224 -1.61 11.57 -24.85
CA GLU A 224 -0.40 12.31 -24.51
C GLU A 224 -0.05 12.09 -23.04
N PRO A 225 1.19 11.67 -22.73
CA PRO A 225 1.63 11.43 -21.36
C PRO A 225 1.47 12.67 -20.48
N ILE A 226 1.07 12.44 -19.23
CA ILE A 226 1.04 13.44 -18.19
C ILE A 226 2.41 13.46 -17.51
N CYS A 227 3.26 14.41 -17.89
CA CYS A 227 4.58 14.64 -17.33
C CYS A 227 4.70 16.07 -16.74
N GLY A 228 5.52 16.24 -15.70
CA GLY A 228 5.74 17.53 -15.04
C GLY A 228 6.64 18.50 -15.82
N GLY A 229 7.43 17.97 -16.77
CA GLY A 229 8.37 18.74 -17.58
C GLY A 229 7.72 19.49 -18.76
N GLN A 230 8.38 20.55 -19.25
CA GLN A 230 7.97 21.31 -20.45
C GLN A 230 8.22 20.58 -21.79
N ASN A 231 8.66 19.32 -21.76
CA ASN A 231 8.89 18.53 -22.97
C ASN A 231 8.05 17.24 -23.00
N PRO A 232 6.71 17.33 -23.06
CA PRO A 232 5.88 16.16 -23.33
C PRO A 232 6.39 15.46 -24.60
N GLY A 233 6.91 14.24 -24.45
CA GLY A 233 7.41 13.45 -25.57
C GLY A 233 8.84 13.71 -26.04
N LYS A 234 9.75 14.23 -25.19
CA LYS A 234 11.20 14.11 -25.42
C LYS A 234 11.89 13.13 -24.46
N ASP A 235 11.11 12.37 -23.73
CA ASP A 235 11.59 11.41 -22.76
C ASP A 235 12.20 10.18 -23.46
N GLU A 236 13.13 9.50 -22.79
CA GLU A 236 13.97 8.41 -23.34
C GLU A 236 13.19 7.26 -24.01
N TRP A 237 11.89 7.13 -23.77
CA TRP A 237 11.02 6.10 -24.33
C TRP A 237 10.37 6.46 -25.68
N LYS A 238 10.52 7.70 -26.18
CA LYS A 238 10.13 8.10 -27.55
C LYS A 238 11.28 8.00 -28.58
N LEU A 239 12.46 7.46 -28.20
CA LEU A 239 13.60 7.21 -29.09
C LEU A 239 13.68 5.74 -29.54
#